data_AF-A0A498BQR0-F1
#
_entry.id   AF-A0A498BQR0-F1
#
_cell.length_a   1.000
_cell.length_b   1.000
_cell.length_c   1.000
_cell.angle_alpha   90.00
_cell.angle_beta   90.00
_cell.angle_gamma   90.00
#
_symmetry.space_group_name_H-M   'P 1'
#
loop_
_entity.id
_entity.type
_entity.pdbx_description
1 polymer ?
#
loop_
_entity_poly.entity_id
_entity_poly.type
_entity_poly.pdbx_seq_one_letter_code
_entity_poly.pdbx_strand_id
1 'polypeptide(L)'
;MSLSQLGHDVVYYALALPDPEPVAPPGFEAVSTILGWAKWVGLIAAVLALIFVAVLFMFNSRRGEGGEHIKTFVSILIGVMIIGAATALVGFISGA
;
A
#
# COMPACT_ATOMS: atom_id res chain seq x y z
N MET A 1 40.00 -31.10 -0.34
CA MET A 1 38.87 -30.18 -0.12
C MET A 1 39.28 -29.28 1.04
N SER A 2 39.66 -28.03 0.75
CA SER A 2 40.13 -27.11 1.80
C SER A 2 38.93 -26.49 2.55
N LEU A 3 39.10 -26.15 3.83
CA LEU A 3 38.07 -25.53 4.66
C LEU A 3 37.51 -24.23 4.05
N SER A 4 38.33 -23.52 3.26
CA SER A 4 37.92 -22.33 2.50
C SER A 4 36.90 -22.62 1.40
N GLN A 5 36.95 -23.80 0.77
CA GLN A 5 35.98 -24.19 -0.26
C GLN A 5 34.61 -24.49 0.37
N LEU A 6 34.60 -25.19 1.51
CA LEU A 6 33.36 -25.46 2.26
C LEU A 6 32.67 -24.16 2.71
N GLY A 7 33.42 -23.15 3.15
CA GLY A 7 32.86 -21.85 3.51
C GLY A 7 32.19 -21.13 2.34
N HIS A 8 32.81 -21.16 1.15
CA HIS A 8 32.24 -20.57 -0.06
C HIS A 8 30.98 -21.32 -0.52
N ASP A 9 31.00 -22.66 -0.48
CA ASP A 9 29.87 -23.48 -0.90
C ASP A 9 28.65 -23.27 0.01
N VAL A 10 28.84 -23.19 1.33
CA VAL A 10 27.73 -22.94 2.28
C VAL A 10 27.05 -21.59 2.02
N VAL A 11 27.83 -20.53 1.76
CA VAL A 11 27.26 -19.22 1.42
C VAL A 11 26.54 -19.26 0.08
N TYR A 12 27.12 -19.94 -0.92
CA TYR A 12 26.48 -20.12 -2.23
C TYR A 12 25.15 -20.85 -2.12
N TYR A 13 25.08 -21.96 -1.37
CA TYR A 13 23.83 -22.71 -1.17
C TYR A 13 22.80 -21.95 -0.34
N ALA A 14 23.22 -21.17 0.68
CA ALA A 14 22.30 -20.33 1.45
C ALA A 14 21.65 -19.23 0.60
N LEU A 15 22.41 -18.65 -0.35
CA LEU A 15 21.91 -17.65 -1.30
C LEU A 15 21.17 -18.28 -2.49
N ALA A 16 21.45 -19.55 -2.82
CA ALA A 16 20.82 -20.29 -3.91
C ALA A 16 19.58 -21.06 -3.47
N LEU A 17 19.13 -20.92 -2.21
CA LEU A 17 17.84 -21.45 -1.79
C LEU A 17 16.75 -20.77 -2.63
N PRO A 18 15.91 -21.56 -3.33
CA PRO A 18 14.72 -21.01 -3.95
C PRO A 18 13.85 -20.39 -2.86
N ASP A 19 13.59 -19.09 -2.96
CA ASP A 19 12.64 -18.38 -2.08
C ASP A 19 11.24 -18.58 -2.68
N PRO A 20 10.37 -19.41 -2.07
CA PRO A 20 9.04 -19.63 -2.60
C PRO A 20 8.22 -18.34 -2.44
N GLU A 21 7.39 -18.04 -3.44
CA GLU A 21 6.45 -16.93 -3.32
C GLU A 21 5.53 -17.14 -2.10
N PRO A 22 5.14 -16.07 -1.40
CA PRO A 22 4.16 -16.17 -0.32
C PRO A 22 2.83 -16.73 -0.85
N VAL A 23 2.57 -18.02 -0.63
CA VAL A 23 1.32 -18.68 -1.03
C VAL A 23 0.35 -18.70 0.15
N ALA A 24 -0.86 -18.18 -0.07
CA ALA A 24 -1.93 -18.26 0.92
C ALA A 24 -2.36 -19.72 1.18
N PRO A 25 -2.66 -20.10 2.44
CA PRO A 25 -3.11 -21.46 2.75
C PRO A 25 -4.46 -21.76 2.05
N PRO A 26 -4.73 -23.03 1.71
CA PRO A 26 -5.94 -23.42 1.01
C PRO A 26 -7.19 -23.01 1.79
N GLY A 27 -8.19 -22.42 1.10
CA GLY A 27 -9.42 -21.89 1.70
C GLY A 27 -9.44 -20.37 1.92
N PHE A 28 -8.34 -19.65 1.70
CA PHE A 28 -8.27 -18.18 1.81
C PHE A 28 -8.57 -17.41 0.52
N GLU A 29 -8.97 -18.09 -0.56
CA GLU A 29 -9.26 -17.47 -1.87
C GLU A 29 -10.39 -16.42 -1.84
N ALA A 30 -11.41 -16.64 -1.00
CA ALA A 30 -12.49 -15.66 -0.83
C ALA A 30 -11.97 -14.37 -0.17
N VAL A 31 -11.05 -14.48 0.78
CA VAL A 31 -10.46 -13.34 1.48
C VAL A 31 -9.56 -12.55 0.55
N SER A 32 -8.69 -13.23 -0.23
CA SER A 32 -7.84 -12.56 -1.22
C SER A 32 -8.67 -11.83 -2.29
N THR A 33 -9.78 -12.43 -2.72
CA THR A 33 -10.72 -11.80 -3.65
C THR A 33 -11.32 -10.52 -3.06
N ILE A 34 -11.87 -10.58 -1.84
CA ILE A 34 -12.48 -9.41 -1.19
C ILE A 34 -11.45 -8.31 -0.95
N LEU A 35 -10.24 -8.66 -0.51
CA LEU A 35 -9.14 -7.70 -0.33
C LEU A 35 -8.72 -7.06 -1.67
N GLY A 36 -8.72 -7.83 -2.76
CA GLY A 36 -8.49 -7.32 -4.11
C GLY A 36 -9.50 -6.23 -4.50
N TRP A 37 -10.79 -6.50 -4.32
CA TRP A 37 -11.84 -5.49 -4.55
C TRP A 37 -11.71 -4.29 -3.63
N ALA A 38 -11.42 -4.51 -2.34
CA ALA A 38 -11.26 -3.45 -1.36
C ALA A 38 -10.11 -2.50 -1.72
N LYS A 39 -8.98 -3.02 -2.23
CA LYS A 39 -7.86 -2.18 -2.72
C LYS A 39 -8.31 -1.23 -3.82
N TRP A 40 -9.01 -1.74 -4.83
CA TRP A 40 -9.50 -0.93 -5.95
C TRP A 40 -10.53 0.11 -5.52
N VAL A 41 -11.52 -0.28 -4.72
CA VAL A 41 -12.55 0.64 -4.22
C VAL A 41 -11.91 1.72 -3.34
N GLY A 42 -10.98 1.34 -2.46
CA GLY A 42 -10.25 2.27 -1.60
C GLY A 42 -9.43 3.29 -2.41
N LEU A 43 -8.68 2.83 -3.42
CA LEU A 43 -7.89 3.72 -4.27
C LEU A 43 -8.78 4.68 -5.08
N ILE A 44 -9.87 4.19 -5.65
CA ILE A 44 -10.84 5.05 -6.36
C ILE A 44 -11.41 6.11 -5.41
N ALA A 45 -11.83 5.71 -4.21
CA ALA A 45 -12.35 6.63 -3.21
C ALA A 45 -11.31 7.68 -2.77
N ALA A 46 -10.05 7.27 -2.59
CA ALA A 46 -8.95 8.17 -2.26
C ALA A 46 -8.72 9.22 -3.36
N VAL A 47 -8.73 8.81 -4.63
CA VAL A 47 -8.60 9.72 -5.78
C VAL A 47 -9.77 10.71 -5.82
N LEU A 48 -11.01 10.22 -5.65
CA LEU A 48 -12.20 11.08 -5.64
C LEU A 48 -12.15 12.10 -4.49
N ALA A 49 -11.66 11.72 -3.31
CA ALA A 49 -11.52 12.62 -2.18
C ALA A 49 -10.49 13.74 -2.45
N LEU A 50 -9.36 13.42 -3.09
CA LEU A 50 -8.37 14.41 -3.50
C LEU A 50 -8.93 15.40 -4.54
N ILE A 51 -9.68 14.89 -5.52
CA ILE A 51 -10.36 15.73 -6.52
C ILE A 51 -11.36 16.67 -5.83
N PHE A 52 -12.16 16.15 -4.89
CA PHE A 52 -13.13 16.95 -4.14
C PHE A 52 -12.47 18.10 -3.37
N VAL A 53 -11.37 17.82 -2.68
CA VAL A 53 -10.57 18.84 -1.98
C VAL A 53 -10.06 19.91 -2.93
N ALA A 54 -9.52 19.51 -4.10
CA ALA A 54 -8.98 20.45 -5.07
C ALA A 54 -10.07 21.40 -5.58
N VAL A 55 -11.26 20.86 -5.86
CA VAL A 55 -12.43 21.65 -6.27
C VAL A 55 -12.88 22.59 -5.15
N LEU A 56 -12.94 22.12 -3.90
CA LEU A 56 -13.31 22.93 -2.74
C LEU A 56 -12.38 24.15 -2.59
N PHE A 57 -11.07 23.94 -2.72
CA PHE A 57 -10.08 25.01 -2.66
C PHE A 57 -10.21 26.04 -3.78
N MET A 58 -10.54 25.60 -4.99
CA MET A 58 -10.77 26.50 -6.13
C MET A 58 -11.90 27.51 -5.85
N PHE A 59 -12.97 27.08 -5.20
CA PHE A 59 -14.07 27.97 -4.85
C PHE A 59 -13.75 28.89 -3.66
N ASN A 60 -13.13 28.34 -2.62
CA ASN A 60 -12.89 29.07 -1.37
C ASN A 60 -11.71 30.06 -1.45
N SER A 61 -10.83 29.89 -2.44
CA SER A 61 -9.70 30.80 -2.69
C SER A 61 -10.13 32.26 -2.93
N ARG A 62 -11.35 32.47 -3.43
CA ARG A 62 -11.85 33.81 -3.83
C ARG A 62 -12.25 34.71 -2.64
N ARG A 63 -12.37 34.15 -1.44
CA ARG A 63 -12.89 34.86 -0.24
C ARG A 63 -11.84 35.22 0.81
N GLY A 64 -10.59 34.79 0.63
CA GLY A 64 -9.54 35.01 1.64
C GLY A 64 -9.68 34.13 2.90
N GLU A 65 -10.64 33.20 2.92
CA GLU A 65 -10.96 32.29 4.04
C GLU A 65 -10.18 30.97 3.96
N GLY A 66 -9.03 30.95 3.27
CA GLY A 66 -8.27 29.72 2.98
C GLY A 66 -7.84 28.93 4.23
N GLY A 67 -7.69 29.61 5.38
CA GLY A 67 -7.32 29.00 6.66
C GLY A 67 -8.39 28.11 7.29
N GLU A 68 -9.67 28.39 7.04
CA GLU A 68 -10.78 27.69 7.69
C GLU A 68 -10.96 26.27 7.15
N HIS A 69 -10.60 26.05 5.88
CA HIS A 69 -10.70 24.76 5.21
C HIS A 69 -9.46 23.88 5.33
N ILE A 70 -8.38 24.36 5.96
CA ILE A 70 -7.15 23.58 6.18
C ILE A 70 -7.45 22.32 6.99
N LYS A 71 -8.35 22.39 7.97
CA LYS A 71 -8.72 21.22 8.79
C LYS A 71 -9.35 20.10 7.96
N THR A 72 -10.25 20.46 7.04
CA THR A 72 -10.89 19.51 6.12
C THR A 72 -9.89 18.91 5.13
N PHE A 73 -8.94 19.71 4.66
CA PHE A 73 -7.88 19.23 3.79
C PHE A 73 -6.96 18.22 4.48
N VAL A 74 -6.46 18.57 5.67
CA VAL A 74 -5.57 17.70 6.45
C VAL A 74 -6.27 16.39 6.81
N SER A 75 -7.56 16.42 7.18
CA SER A 75 -8.29 15.18 7.49
C SER A 75 -8.43 14.25 6.27
N ILE A 76 -8.67 14.82 5.08
CA ILE A 76 -8.76 14.05 3.84
C ILE A 76 -7.40 13.47 3.45
N LEU A 77 -6.33 14.25 3.57
CA LEU A 77 -4.97 13.75 3.31
C LEU A 77 -4.59 12.60 4.23
N ILE A 78 -4.92 12.69 5.52
CA ILE A 78 -4.69 11.59 6.48
C ILE A 78 -5.49 10.35 6.05
N GLY A 79 -6.75 10.51 5.64
CA GLY A 79 -7.57 9.41 5.13
C GLY A 79 -6.94 8.71 3.91
N VAL A 80 -6.49 9.49 2.93
CA VAL A 80 -5.81 8.99 1.73
C VAL A 80 -4.51 8.25 2.09
N MET A 81 -3.73 8.79 3.03
CA MET A 81 -2.50 8.16 3.50
C MET A 81 -2.76 6.80 4.15
N ILE A 82 -3.81 6.69 4.98
CA ILE A 82 -4.19 5.43 5.63
C ILE A 82 -4.64 4.40 4.58
N ILE A 83 -5.42 4.82 3.58
CA ILE A 83 -5.82 3.93 2.48
C ILE A 83 -4.58 3.42 1.73
N GLY A 84 -3.65 4.31 1.38
CA GLY A 84 -2.39 3.93 0.73
C GLY A 84 -1.59 2.91 1.56
N ALA A 85 -1.41 3.20 2.84
CA ALA A 85 -0.71 2.30 3.77
C ALA A 85 -1.38 0.92 3.88
N ALA A 86 -2.71 0.88 3.97
CA ALA A 86 -3.47 -0.36 4.00
C ALA A 86 -3.29 -1.17 2.70
N THR A 87 -3.33 -0.52 1.53
CA THR A 87 -3.13 -1.22 0.25
C THR A 87 -1.72 -1.81 0.10
N ALA A 88 -0.70 -1.10 0.58
CA ALA A 88 0.69 -1.57 0.59
C ALA A 88 0.87 -2.75 1.56
N LEU A 89 0.28 -2.68 2.75
CA LEU A 89 0.33 -3.76 3.73
C LEU A 89 -0.32 -5.05 3.20
N VAL A 90 -1.46 -4.93 2.52
CA VAL A 90 -2.12 -6.08 1.88
C VAL A 90 -1.21 -6.69 0.81
N GLY A 91 -0.56 -5.89 -0.04
CA GLY A 91 0.40 -6.37 -1.04
C GLY A 91 1.55 -7.17 -0.42
N PHE A 92 2.16 -6.59 0.64
CA PHE A 92 3.23 -7.23 1.40
C PHE A 92 2.82 -8.60 1.97
N ILE A 93 1.62 -8.70 2.56
CA ILE A 93 1.13 -9.96 3.12
C ILE A 93 0.76 -10.98 2.02
N SER A 94 0.25 -10.51 0.87
CA SER A 94 -0.17 -11.38 -0.23
C SER A 94 0.96 -11.80 -1.17
N GLY A 95 2.17 -11.28 -1.00
CA GLY A 95 3.29 -11.53 -1.92
C GLY A 95 3.12 -10.88 -3.30
N ALA A 96 2.40 -9.76 -3.39
CA ALA A 96 2.05 -9.08 -4.65
C ALA A 96 2.39 -7.58 -4.63
#